data_AF-A0AAJ6ZWZ8-F1
#
_entry.id   AF-A0AAJ6ZWZ8-F1
#
_cell.length_a   1.000
_cell.length_b   1.000
_cell.length_c   1.000
_cell.angle_alpha   90.00
_cell.angle_beta   90.00
_cell.angle_gamma   90.00
#
_symmetry.space_group_name_H-M   'P 1'
#
loop_
_entity.id
_entity.type
_entity.pdbx_description
1 polymer ?
#
loop_
_entity_poly.entity_id
_entity_poly.type
_entity_poly.pdbx_seq_one_letter_code
_entity_poly.pdbx_strand_id
1 'polypeptide(L)'
;MGAKDSKPSFISYEDATKRVSESELRRIREAFKRCAGTSGTALSLEAFVHEVLCDGVPYEVAEWLYQACGGTKRGIIFRDLLCGIVVLTKGNLEEKI
;
A
#
# COMPACT_ATOMS: atom_id res chain seq x y z
N MET A 1 -20.53 -5.97 -20.68
CA MET A 1 -19.40 -5.07 -20.35
C MET A 1 -19.58 -4.62 -18.91
N GLY A 2 -18.65 -4.94 -18.02
CA GLY A 2 -18.80 -4.57 -16.60
C GLY A 2 -17.68 -5.09 -15.70
N ALA A 3 -16.43 -5.02 -16.14
CA ALA A 3 -15.28 -5.12 -15.25
C ALA A 3 -14.81 -3.70 -14.95
N LYS A 4 -15.56 -2.97 -14.12
CA LYS A 4 -15.08 -1.76 -13.47
C LYS A 4 -14.53 -2.19 -12.11
N ASP A 5 -13.36 -1.67 -11.77
CA ASP A 5 -12.68 -1.82 -10.47
C ASP A 5 -11.88 -3.12 -10.26
N SER A 6 -11.14 -3.57 -11.28
CA SER A 6 -9.97 -4.43 -11.02
C SER A 6 -8.98 -3.63 -10.17
N LYS A 7 -8.92 -3.91 -8.86
CA LYS A 7 -7.84 -3.42 -8.00
C LYS A 7 -6.51 -3.78 -8.69
N PRO A 8 -5.58 -2.84 -8.90
CA PRO A 8 -4.26 -3.16 -9.46
C PRO A 8 -3.34 -3.85 -8.44
N SER A 9 -3.91 -4.61 -7.49
CA SER A 9 -3.13 -5.45 -6.58
C SER A 9 -2.87 -6.79 -7.26
N PHE A 10 -1.76 -6.87 -8.00
CA PHE A 10 -1.36 -8.05 -8.76
C PHE A 10 -0.72 -9.17 -7.90
N ILE A 11 -0.49 -8.92 -6.60
CA ILE A 11 0.05 -9.89 -5.65
C ILE A 11 -0.93 -10.16 -4.48
N SER A 12 -1.08 -11.43 -4.12
CA SER A 12 -1.84 -11.83 -2.92
C SER A 12 -1.09 -11.43 -1.64
N TYR A 13 -1.80 -11.26 -0.53
CA TYR A 13 -1.13 -11.01 0.76
C TYR A 13 -0.20 -12.15 1.16
N GLU A 14 -0.59 -13.40 0.89
CA GLU A 14 0.21 -14.58 1.20
C GLU A 14 1.51 -14.62 0.39
N ASP A 15 1.51 -14.12 -0.84
CA ASP A 15 2.73 -14.04 -1.63
C ASP A 15 3.56 -12.81 -1.27
N ALA A 16 2.91 -11.70 -0.93
CA ALA A 16 3.59 -10.51 -0.43
C ALA A 16 4.38 -10.79 0.86
N THR A 17 3.81 -11.56 1.80
CA THR A 17 4.49 -11.93 3.05
C THR A 17 5.69 -12.85 2.83
N LYS A 18 5.70 -13.68 1.78
CA LYS A 18 6.87 -14.50 1.42
C LYS A 18 8.04 -13.69 0.85
N ARG A 19 7.77 -12.50 0.29
CA ARG A 19 8.78 -11.60 -0.30
C ARG A 19 9.41 -10.63 0.69
N VAL A 20 8.94 -10.63 1.94
CA VAL A 20 9.51 -9.85 3.04
C VAL A 20 9.94 -10.81 4.15
N SER A 21 11.08 -10.53 4.75
CA SER A 21 11.50 -11.23 5.97
C SER A 21 10.57 -10.90 7.14
N GLU A 22 10.56 -11.76 8.16
CA GLU A 22 9.72 -11.54 9.35
C GLU A 22 10.03 -10.21 10.06
N SER A 23 11.30 -9.80 10.08
CA SER A 23 11.75 -8.54 10.67
C SER A 23 11.30 -7.33 9.87
N GLU A 24 11.32 -7.39 8.53
CA GLU A 24 10.73 -6.37 7.64
C GLU A 24 9.22 -6.28 7.86
N LEU A 25 8.51 -7.42 7.85
CA LEU A 25 7.07 -7.46 8.04
C LEU A 25 6.65 -6.84 9.38
N ARG A 26 7.37 -7.16 10.45
CA ARG A 26 7.14 -6.59 11.78
C ARG A 26 7.38 -5.07 11.78
N ARG A 27 8.47 -4.60 11.17
CA ARG A 27 8.80 -3.17 11.05
C ARG A 27 7.73 -2.40 10.27
N ILE A 28 7.29 -2.92 9.14
CA ILE A 28 6.23 -2.30 8.31
C ILE A 28 4.92 -2.25 9.11
N ARG A 29 4.57 -3.30 9.85
CA ARG A 29 3.38 -3.34 10.70
C ARG A 29 3.43 -2.33 11.85
N GLU A 30 4.57 -2.20 12.51
CA GLU A 30 4.78 -1.22 13.57
C GLU A 30 4.73 0.22 13.01
N ALA A 31 5.31 0.47 11.83
CA ALA A 31 5.18 1.75 11.13
C ALA A 31 3.72 2.05 10.78
N PHE A 32 3.01 1.11 10.15
CA PHE A 32 1.59 1.27 9.81
C PHE A 32 0.74 1.66 11.02
N LYS A 33 0.91 0.98 12.16
CA LYS A 33 0.17 1.29 13.38
C LYS A 33 0.42 2.70 13.91
N ARG A 34 1.66 3.22 13.76
CA ARG A 34 2.00 4.60 14.15
C ARG A 34 1.36 5.63 13.21
N CYS A 35 1.33 5.33 11.91
CA CYS A 35 0.83 6.25 10.88
C CYS A 35 -0.70 6.20 10.70
N ALA A 36 -1.36 5.08 11.02
CA ALA A 36 -2.82 4.89 10.87
C ALA A 36 -3.68 5.60 11.94
N GLY A 37 -3.10 6.58 12.65
CA GLY A 37 -3.81 7.40 13.64
C GLY A 37 -4.38 6.62 14.83
N THR A 38 -5.34 7.22 15.52
CA THR A 38 -5.87 6.75 16.81
C THR A 38 -6.57 5.38 16.75
N SER A 39 -7.15 5.03 15.60
CA SER A 39 -7.81 3.74 15.38
C SER A 39 -6.82 2.64 15.00
N GLY A 40 -5.67 2.96 14.38
CA GLY A 40 -4.65 1.99 14.01
C GLY A 40 -5.08 0.95 12.96
N THR A 41 -6.24 1.16 12.31
CA THR A 41 -6.87 0.20 11.40
C THR A 41 -6.70 0.52 9.93
N ALA A 42 -6.57 1.80 9.58
CA ALA A 42 -6.48 2.25 8.19
C ALA A 42 -5.63 3.52 8.05
N LEU A 43 -4.84 3.58 6.98
CA LEU A 43 -3.99 4.72 6.64
C LEU A 43 -4.73 5.69 5.69
N SER A 44 -4.82 6.97 6.08
CA SER A 44 -5.42 8.00 5.21
C SER A 44 -4.53 8.31 4.00
N LEU A 45 -5.10 8.99 3.00
CA LEU A 45 -4.31 9.47 1.85
C LEU A 45 -3.21 10.44 2.31
N GLU A 46 -3.54 11.40 3.17
CA GLU A 46 -2.56 12.36 3.71
C GLU A 46 -1.41 11.65 4.41
N ALA A 47 -1.70 10.69 5.30
CA ALA A 47 -0.67 9.90 5.97
C ALA A 47 0.14 9.05 5.00
N PHE A 48 -0.49 8.50 3.94
CA PHE A 48 0.23 7.77 2.91
C PHE A 48 1.21 8.67 2.13
N VAL A 49 0.78 9.87 1.74
CA VAL A 49 1.66 10.83 1.06
C VAL A 49 2.86 11.18 1.94
N HIS A 50 2.63 11.53 3.21
CA HIS A 50 3.71 11.98 4.10
C HIS A 50 4.59 10.87 4.64
N GLU A 51 4.02 9.72 5.03
CA GLU A 51 4.74 8.66 5.75
C GLU A 51 5.24 7.53 4.84
N VAL A 52 4.70 7.40 3.62
CA VAL A 52 5.06 6.31 2.69
C VAL A 52 5.79 6.83 1.45
N LEU A 53 5.29 7.89 0.81
CA LEU A 53 5.89 8.41 -0.44
C LEU A 53 6.99 9.44 -0.20
N CYS A 54 6.97 10.13 0.95
CA CYS A 54 7.87 11.24 1.28
C CYS A 54 7.77 12.42 0.28
N ASP A 55 8.65 13.40 0.43
CA ASP A 55 8.68 14.59 -0.43
C ASP A 55 9.05 14.28 -1.88
N GLY A 56 8.41 14.98 -2.83
CA GLY A 56 8.79 14.97 -4.25
C GLY A 56 7.86 14.20 -5.19
N VAL A 57 6.82 13.53 -4.69
CA VAL A 57 5.79 12.90 -5.53
C VAL A 57 4.66 13.90 -5.80
N PRO A 58 4.32 14.20 -7.07
CA PRO A 58 3.16 15.02 -7.39
C PRO A 58 1.88 14.42 -6.80
N TYR A 59 0.99 15.26 -6.28
CA TYR A 59 -0.20 14.81 -5.56
C TYR A 59 -1.10 13.87 -6.39
N GLU A 60 -1.25 14.13 -7.69
CA GLU A 60 -2.02 13.29 -8.60
C GLU A 60 -1.43 11.86 -8.71
N VAL A 61 -0.10 11.75 -8.70
CA VAL A 61 0.60 10.46 -8.70
C VAL A 61 0.45 9.78 -7.35
N ALA A 62 0.52 10.55 -6.26
CA ALA A 62 0.33 10.04 -4.91
C ALA A 62 -1.07 9.46 -4.71
N GLU A 63 -2.11 10.14 -5.21
CA GLU A 63 -3.48 9.65 -5.23
C GLU A 63 -3.61 8.36 -6.05
N TRP A 64 -3.00 8.31 -7.23
CA TRP A 64 -3.03 7.11 -8.06
C TRP A 64 -2.36 5.92 -7.37
N LEU A 65 -1.18 6.11 -6.76
CA LEU A 65 -0.49 5.09 -5.97
C LEU A 65 -1.29 4.67 -4.74
N TYR A 66 -1.96 5.62 -4.08
CA TYR A 66 -2.83 5.34 -2.94
C TYR A 66 -3.99 4.42 -3.33
N GLN A 67 -4.69 4.73 -4.43
CA GLN A 67 -5.75 3.87 -4.96
C GLN A 67 -5.18 2.51 -5.40
N ALA A 68 -3.99 2.50 -6.00
CA ALA A 68 -3.36 1.27 -6.45
C ALA A 68 -3.00 0.32 -5.29
N CYS A 69 -2.61 0.88 -4.15
CA CYS A 69 -2.39 0.14 -2.90
C CYS A 69 -3.70 -0.27 -2.19
N GLY A 70 -4.88 -0.10 -2.82
CA GLY A 70 -6.18 -0.44 -2.24
C GLY A 70 -6.79 0.67 -1.38
N GLY A 71 -6.31 1.90 -1.53
CA GLY A 71 -6.81 3.06 -0.81
C GLY A 71 -8.23 3.42 -1.19
N THR A 72 -9.01 3.85 -0.21
CA THR A 72 -10.38 4.29 -0.39
C THR A 72 -10.64 5.52 0.47
N LYS A 73 -11.83 6.11 0.39
CA LYS A 73 -12.26 7.16 1.33
C LYS A 73 -12.19 6.72 2.81
N ARG A 74 -12.13 5.41 3.10
CA ARG A 74 -12.02 4.85 4.45
C ARG A 74 -10.59 4.54 4.89
N GLY A 75 -9.60 4.80 4.03
CA GLY A 75 -8.21 4.43 4.31
C GLY A 75 -7.72 3.19 3.54
N ILE A 76 -6.43 2.90 3.64
CA ILE A 76 -5.80 1.63 3.24
C ILE A 76 -5.62 0.76 4.48
N ILE A 77 -6.06 -0.50 4.44
CA ILE A 77 -5.77 -1.46 5.51
C ILE A 77 -4.36 -2.05 5.36
N PHE A 78 -3.76 -2.50 6.46
CA PHE A 78 -2.38 -3.04 6.45
C PHE A 78 -2.13 -4.08 5.35
N ARG A 79 -3.10 -4.97 5.13
CA ARG A 79 -3.00 -6.05 4.15
C ARG A 79 -2.77 -5.51 2.73
N ASP A 80 -3.56 -4.54 2.33
CA ASP A 80 -3.55 -3.97 0.99
C ASP A 80 -2.32 -3.05 0.83
N LEU A 81 -1.93 -2.31 1.88
CA LEU A 81 -0.70 -1.51 1.88
C LEU A 81 0.55 -2.39 1.71
N LEU A 82 0.64 -3.51 2.41
CA LEU A 82 1.78 -4.42 2.30
C LEU A 82 1.93 -4.94 0.87
N CYS A 83 0.82 -5.36 0.24
CA CYS A 83 0.82 -5.76 -1.16
C CYS A 83 1.36 -4.64 -2.06
N GLY A 84 0.86 -3.41 -1.89
CA GLY A 84 1.32 -2.24 -2.65
C GLY A 84 2.81 -1.97 -2.50
N ILE A 85 3.33 -1.93 -1.27
CA ILE A 85 4.75 -1.71 -0.98
C ILE A 85 5.62 -2.81 -1.62
N VAL A 86 5.19 -4.07 -1.51
CA VAL A 86 5.93 -5.20 -2.09
C VAL A 86 5.98 -5.12 -3.61
N VAL A 87 4.88 -4.77 -4.28
CA VAL A 87 4.89 -4.58 -5.74
C VAL A 87 5.82 -3.43 -6.13
N LEU A 88 5.76 -2.29 -5.45
CA LEU A 88 6.61 -1.14 -5.78
C LEU A 88 8.10 -1.46 -5.63
N THR A 89 8.49 -2.10 -4.54
CA THR A 89 9.90 -2.31 -4.17
C THR A 89 10.50 -3.61 -4.70
N LYS A 90 9.71 -4.69 -4.74
CA LYS A 90 10.13 -6.08 -5.04
C LYS A 90 9.22 -6.76 -6.08
N GLY A 91 8.35 -6.02 -6.76
CA GLY A 91 7.47 -6.53 -7.79
C GLY A 91 8.20 -6.80 -9.11
N ASN A 92 7.73 -7.82 -9.81
CA ASN A 92 8.17 -8.18 -11.16
C ASN A 92 7.53 -7.24 -12.20
N LEU A 93 8.06 -7.25 -13.42
CA LEU A 93 7.56 -6.37 -14.49
C LEU A 93 6.06 -6.55 -14.71
N GLU A 94 5.55 -7.78 -14.72
CA GLU A 94 4.12 -8.09 -14.90
C GLU A 94 3.22 -7.53 -13.78
N GLU A 95 3.76 -7.30 -12.57
CA GLU A 95 3.01 -6.72 -11.44
C GLU A 95 3.06 -5.19 -11.43
N LYS A 96 3.96 -4.58 -12.20
CA LYS A 96 4.21 -3.13 -12.27
C LYS A 96 3.56 -2.46 -13.49
N ILE A 97 2.93 -3.23 -14.39
CA ILE A 97 2.33 -2.76 -15.65
C ILE A 97 0.84 -2.47 -15.50
#